data_AF-A0AAP0AWR5-F1
#
_entry.id   AF-A0AAP0AWR5-F1
#
_cell.length_a   1.000
_cell.length_b   1.000
_cell.length_c   1.000
_cell.angle_alpha   90.00
_cell.angle_beta   90.00
_cell.angle_gamma   90.00
#
_symmetry.space_group_name_H-M   'P 1'
#
loop_
_entity.id
_entity.type
_entity.pdbx_description
1 polymer ?
#
loop_
_entity_poly.entity_id
_entity_poly.type
_entity_poly.pdbx_seq_one_letter_code
_entity_poly.pdbx_strand_id
1 'polypeptide(L)'
;MSGASLPASINSPVLRRASGKPAVTDQGFAETSEEVSLLSAEMVDMKSGNVLIHGTGMTPSPVLLWRLKILLFFAWGISCCKISWDSVMRMSSDLRDLFLYEAFLYYNPLLLVTFTVFLWGVNLWVFSQSSTNYSKVFDLNHNCLTHREIYKCATWMAIVVPTSMTAYLYLYSHGEVLLAASQPVILYAIISMVLIFPFDIFYLSSRYYFLRTLWRIVLPLQAISFADFFLADILTSMSKVLSDLERSICRMVNHQVATIAWFEADSICGSHSIAIPLALVFPYLCRFFQCLRQYKDTKERSSLLNALKYSTAIPVIFLSALKYHVLPANWTNFYRPLWLLSCTLNSLYSFYWDVTRDWDLSIFTSIFKFKAPSLCTSLLYGRMWVYYWVISSNLVLRCTWTYKLSAHLRHNYLTVFAITSLEIFRRFQWIFFRVENEWNKMTSKSNSDIKMDEMSNEDARLLGTSNHNV
;
A
#
# COMPACT_ATOMS: atom_id res chain seq x y z
N MET A 1 1.70 -74.65 9.24
CA MET A 1 0.69 -74.45 10.30
C MET A 1 -0.04 -73.15 10.01
N SER A 2 -1.37 -73.26 9.84
CA SER A 2 -2.43 -72.21 9.86
C SER A 2 -2.10 -70.81 9.32
N GLY A 3 -2.84 -70.20 8.39
CA GLY A 3 -4.18 -70.46 7.91
C GLY A 3 -4.79 -69.15 7.39
N ALA A 4 -5.15 -69.16 6.10
CA ALA A 4 -6.31 -68.56 5.44
C ALA A 4 -6.72 -67.07 5.62
N SER A 5 -7.00 -66.49 4.44
CA SER A 5 -8.22 -65.76 4.01
C SER A 5 -8.20 -64.23 3.82
N LEU A 6 -8.48 -63.85 2.57
CA LEU A 6 -8.88 -62.56 1.98
C LEU A 6 -10.36 -62.19 2.33
N PRO A 7 -11.05 -61.24 1.64
CA PRO A 7 -10.95 -59.76 1.68
C PRO A 7 -12.33 -59.07 1.93
N ALA A 8 -12.38 -57.78 2.27
CA ALA A 8 -13.58 -56.89 2.24
C ALA A 8 -13.20 -55.50 2.79
N SER A 9 -13.85 -54.35 2.58
CA SER A 9 -14.76 -53.80 1.57
C SER A 9 -14.93 -52.32 1.96
N ILE A 10 -14.92 -51.43 0.96
CA ILE A 10 -15.78 -50.23 0.79
C ILE A 10 -16.42 -49.65 2.08
N ASN A 11 -16.08 -48.40 2.45
CA ASN A 11 -17.07 -47.32 2.67
C ASN A 11 -16.40 -45.97 3.01
N SER A 12 -16.69 -44.98 2.16
CA SER A 12 -16.52 -43.55 2.42
C SER A 12 -17.77 -43.01 3.14
N PRO A 13 -17.68 -41.97 4.00
CA PRO A 13 -18.86 -41.21 4.40
C PRO A 13 -19.13 -40.08 3.40
N VAL A 14 -20.19 -40.29 2.64
CA VAL A 14 -20.92 -39.32 1.81
C VAL A 14 -21.63 -38.30 2.71
N LEU A 15 -21.46 -36.99 2.44
CA LEU A 15 -22.39 -35.93 2.86
C LEU A 15 -22.93 -35.19 1.64
N ARG A 16 -23.94 -35.85 1.06
CA ARG A 16 -25.20 -35.35 0.48
C ARG A 16 -25.21 -33.93 -0.12
N ARG A 17 -25.09 -33.88 -1.45
CA ARG A 17 -25.58 -32.80 -2.34
C ARG A 17 -27.10 -33.00 -2.54
N ALA A 18 -27.90 -31.96 -2.34
CA ALA A 18 -29.31 -31.97 -2.75
C ALA A 18 -29.40 -31.49 -4.21
N SER A 19 -29.93 -32.34 -5.07
CA SER A 19 -30.30 -32.03 -6.45
C SER A 19 -31.66 -31.34 -6.50
N GLY A 20 -31.79 -30.43 -7.46
CA GLY A 20 -33.04 -29.81 -7.85
C GLY A 20 -32.87 -29.07 -9.18
N LYS A 21 -33.01 -29.80 -10.28
CA LYS A 21 -33.38 -29.29 -11.62
C LYS A 21 -34.42 -30.25 -12.18
N PRO A 22 -35.41 -29.76 -12.94
CA PRO A 22 -35.30 -29.70 -14.41
C PRO A 22 -35.87 -28.36 -14.95
N ALA A 23 -35.78 -27.92 -16.21
CA ALA A 23 -35.23 -28.35 -17.49
C ALA A 23 -35.21 -27.07 -18.39
N VAL A 24 -34.13 -26.80 -19.14
CA VAL A 24 -33.99 -26.95 -20.62
C VAL A 24 -34.73 -25.88 -21.45
N THR A 25 -33.96 -25.00 -22.09
CA THR A 25 -33.84 -24.74 -23.55
C THR A 25 -32.83 -23.59 -23.71
N ASP A 26 -31.64 -23.67 -24.32
CA ASP A 26 -31.16 -24.06 -25.67
C ASP A 26 -30.78 -22.81 -26.49
N GLN A 27 -29.62 -22.88 -27.17
CA GLN A 27 -28.98 -21.89 -28.09
C GLN A 27 -28.51 -20.55 -27.48
N GLY A 28 -27.37 -19.94 -27.82
CA GLY A 28 -26.34 -20.18 -28.84
C GLY A 28 -25.68 -18.83 -29.17
N PHE A 29 -24.35 -18.76 -29.03
CA PHE A 29 -23.38 -17.82 -29.65
C PHE A 29 -23.51 -16.28 -29.53
N ALA A 30 -22.35 -15.72 -29.09
CA ALA A 30 -21.62 -14.59 -29.64
C ALA A 30 -22.04 -13.12 -29.38
N GLU A 31 -21.09 -12.44 -28.72
CA GLU A 31 -20.46 -11.16 -29.08
C GLU A 31 -21.22 -9.82 -28.92
N THR A 32 -20.65 -9.01 -28.01
CA THR A 32 -20.42 -7.55 -28.07
C THR A 32 -21.58 -6.62 -28.45
N SER A 33 -21.97 -5.77 -27.51
CA SER A 33 -21.80 -4.30 -27.65
C SER A 33 -22.32 -3.59 -26.40
N GLU A 34 -21.38 -3.10 -25.58
CA GLU A 34 -21.61 -1.94 -24.72
C GLU A 34 -21.68 -0.71 -25.63
N GLU A 35 -22.88 -0.27 -25.95
CA GLU A 35 -23.26 1.11 -26.31
C GLU A 35 -24.78 1.07 -26.50
N VAL A 36 -25.50 2.15 -26.19
CA VAL A 36 -26.98 2.24 -26.15
C VAL A 36 -27.62 1.82 -24.80
N SER A 37 -27.37 2.59 -23.75
CA SER A 37 -28.37 2.76 -22.67
C SER A 37 -28.52 4.21 -22.20
N LEU A 38 -28.06 5.15 -23.02
CA LEU A 38 -28.30 6.58 -22.90
C LEU A 38 -28.98 6.99 -24.20
N LEU A 39 -30.28 7.30 -24.12
CA LEU A 39 -31.20 7.75 -25.19
C LEU A 39 -32.17 6.70 -25.73
N SER A 40 -33.29 6.56 -25.02
CA SER A 40 -34.66 6.31 -25.51
C SER A 40 -35.58 6.49 -24.28
N ALA A 41 -35.98 7.71 -23.88
CA ALA A 41 -37.08 8.50 -24.48
C ALA A 41 -38.27 7.58 -24.83
N GLU A 42 -39.24 7.47 -23.92
CA GLU A 42 -40.51 8.23 -23.91
C GLU A 42 -41.60 7.62 -24.80
N MET A 43 -42.82 7.55 -24.24
CA MET A 43 -44.11 7.09 -24.81
C MET A 43 -44.24 5.55 -24.87
N VAL A 44 -45.28 4.90 -24.33
CA VAL A 44 -46.76 5.05 -24.32
C VAL A 44 -47.24 4.21 -23.09
N ASP A 45 -48.24 4.49 -22.26
CA ASP A 45 -49.62 4.90 -22.53
C ASP A 45 -50.31 5.46 -21.26
N MET A 46 -51.40 6.20 -21.51
CA MET A 46 -52.15 7.02 -20.56
C MET A 46 -53.48 6.36 -20.20
N LYS A 47 -53.78 6.12 -18.90
CA LYS A 47 -55.13 6.37 -18.31
C LYS A 47 -55.27 6.05 -16.81
N SER A 48 -56.04 6.94 -16.17
CA SER A 48 -56.87 6.76 -14.97
C SER A 48 -56.30 7.19 -13.60
N GLY A 49 -56.52 8.47 -13.31
CA GLY A 49 -57.01 9.05 -12.04
C GLY A 49 -56.79 8.32 -10.71
N ASN A 50 -56.00 8.96 -9.83
CA ASN A 50 -56.55 9.57 -8.62
C ASN A 50 -55.51 10.51 -7.99
N VAL A 51 -55.95 11.71 -7.63
CA VAL A 51 -55.16 12.73 -6.94
C VAL A 51 -54.90 12.25 -5.50
N LEU A 52 -53.67 11.88 -5.20
CA LEU A 52 -53.17 11.81 -3.83
C LEU A 52 -52.06 12.85 -3.70
N ILE A 53 -52.33 13.90 -2.92
CA ILE A 53 -51.35 14.93 -2.56
C ILE A 53 -50.31 14.26 -1.67
N HIS A 54 -49.26 13.70 -2.27
CA HIS A 54 -47.99 13.48 -1.57
C HIS A 54 -47.20 14.77 -1.68
N GLY A 55 -46.93 15.41 -0.54
CA GLY A 55 -45.91 16.45 -0.45
C GLY A 55 -44.59 15.86 -0.95
N THR A 56 -44.24 16.18 -2.19
CA THR A 56 -42.94 15.87 -2.76
C THR A 56 -41.93 16.73 -2.04
N GLY A 57 -41.30 16.19 -0.99
CA GLY A 57 -40.02 16.70 -0.54
C GLY A 57 -39.11 16.68 -1.75
N MET A 58 -38.82 17.86 -2.31
CA MET A 58 -37.90 18.00 -3.44
C MET A 58 -36.53 17.53 -2.96
N THR A 59 -36.23 16.26 -3.16
CA THR A 59 -34.88 15.75 -2.95
C THR A 59 -34.00 16.44 -4.00
N PRO A 60 -33.00 17.23 -3.58
CA PRO A 60 -32.13 17.93 -4.52
C PRO A 60 -31.49 16.91 -5.47
N SER A 61 -31.40 17.26 -6.76
CA SER A 61 -30.88 16.33 -7.76
C SER A 61 -29.49 15.80 -7.36
N PRO A 62 -29.14 14.54 -7.67
CA PRO A 62 -27.85 13.97 -7.29
C PRO A 62 -26.64 14.81 -7.76
N VAL A 63 -26.78 15.46 -8.92
CA VAL A 63 -25.78 16.38 -9.47
C VAL A 63 -25.66 17.65 -8.62
N LEU A 64 -26.77 18.23 -8.17
CA LEU A 64 -26.77 19.38 -7.28
C LEU A 64 -26.13 19.04 -5.93
N LEU A 65 -26.46 17.89 -5.35
CA LEU A 65 -25.84 17.40 -4.11
C LEU A 65 -24.33 17.19 -4.26
N TRP A 66 -23.88 16.64 -5.38
CA TRP A 66 -22.46 16.44 -5.65
C TRP A 66 -21.71 17.78 -5.80
N ARG A 67 -22.28 18.72 -6.57
CA ARG A 67 -21.73 20.08 -6.71
C ARG A 67 -21.65 20.80 -5.37
N LEU A 68 -22.70 20.71 -4.54
CA LEU A 68 -22.72 21.30 -3.20
C LEU A 68 -21.64 20.70 -2.31
N LYS A 69 -21.47 19.37 -2.30
CA LYS A 69 -20.39 18.71 -1.53
C LYS A 69 -19.01 19.19 -1.93
N ILE A 70 -18.77 19.39 -3.22
CA ILE A 70 -17.50 19.92 -3.73
C ILE A 70 -17.27 21.35 -3.24
N LEU A 71 -18.30 22.22 -3.36
CA LEU A 71 -18.20 23.60 -2.88
C LEU A 71 -17.93 23.65 -1.37
N LEU A 72 -18.60 22.82 -0.58
CA LEU A 72 -18.36 22.70 0.87
C LEU A 72 -16.94 22.23 1.17
N PHE A 73 -16.40 21.28 0.40
CA PHE A 73 -15.03 20.82 0.57
C PHE A 73 -14.00 21.93 0.28
N PHE A 74 -14.20 22.71 -0.79
CA PHE A 74 -13.33 23.86 -1.07
C PHE A 74 -13.47 24.96 -0.02
N ALA A 75 -14.69 25.28 0.42
CA ALA A 75 -14.94 26.27 1.46
C ALA A 75 -14.28 25.85 2.79
N TRP A 76 -14.37 24.56 3.16
CA TRP A 76 -13.66 23.98 4.29
C TRP A 76 -12.14 24.13 4.14
N GLY A 77 -11.59 23.75 2.99
CA GLY A 77 -10.14 23.84 2.73
C GLY A 77 -9.61 25.28 2.83
N ILE A 78 -10.31 26.24 2.22
CA ILE A 78 -9.97 27.67 2.32
C ILE A 78 -10.05 28.15 3.77
N SER A 79 -11.06 27.72 4.52
CA SER A 79 -11.21 28.06 5.94
C SER A 79 -10.04 27.52 6.77
N CYS A 80 -9.66 26.26 6.57
CA CYS A 80 -8.50 25.65 7.22
C CYS A 80 -7.19 26.38 6.91
N CYS A 81 -6.97 26.72 5.64
CA CYS A 81 -5.79 27.48 5.22
C CYS A 81 -5.75 28.87 5.86
N LYS A 82 -6.89 29.58 5.87
CA LYS A 82 -6.99 30.91 6.48
C LYS A 82 -6.72 30.86 7.98
N ILE A 83 -7.40 29.97 8.71
CA ILE A 83 -7.21 29.82 10.16
C ILE A 83 -5.76 29.43 10.49
N SER A 84 -5.19 28.50 9.73
CA SER A 84 -3.79 28.08 9.93
C SER A 84 -2.83 29.25 9.67
N TRP A 85 -3.05 30.02 8.60
CA TRP A 85 -2.25 31.21 8.29
C TRP A 85 -2.32 32.26 9.39
N ASP A 86 -3.52 32.61 9.84
CA ASP A 86 -3.73 33.60 10.89
C ASP A 86 -3.08 33.14 12.21
N SER A 87 -3.19 31.85 12.53
CA SER A 87 -2.55 31.24 13.71
C SER A 87 -1.02 31.31 13.67
N VAL A 88 -0.43 31.05 12.51
CA VAL A 88 1.02 31.12 12.30
C VAL A 88 1.52 32.56 12.33
N MET A 89 0.77 33.49 11.75
CA MET A 89 1.13 34.91 11.73
C MET A 89 1.02 35.59 13.09
N ARG A 90 0.22 35.02 14.00
CA ARG A 90 0.15 35.46 15.40
C ARG A 90 1.42 35.14 16.20
N MET A 91 2.21 34.15 15.77
CA MET A 91 3.45 33.76 16.43
C MET A 91 4.60 34.71 16.08
N SER A 92 5.47 34.97 17.07
CA SER A 92 6.70 35.75 16.84
C SER A 92 7.59 35.10 15.78
N SER A 93 8.37 35.92 15.08
CA SER A 93 9.22 35.45 13.98
C SER A 93 10.18 34.34 14.42
N ASP A 94 10.74 34.45 15.64
CA ASP A 94 11.73 33.51 16.15
C ASP A 94 11.14 32.16 16.57
N LEU A 95 9.84 32.12 16.93
CA LEU A 95 9.15 30.89 17.34
C LEU A 95 8.37 30.23 16.19
N ARG A 96 8.17 30.93 15.08
CA ARG A 96 7.34 30.46 13.95
C ARG A 96 7.83 29.16 13.34
N ASP A 97 9.14 29.05 13.10
CA ASP A 97 9.72 27.86 12.50
C ASP A 97 9.65 26.65 13.43
N LEU A 98 9.87 26.87 14.74
CA LEU A 98 9.74 25.83 15.76
C LEU A 98 8.28 25.36 15.89
N PHE A 99 7.34 26.31 15.88
CA PHE A 99 5.91 26.04 15.93
C PHE A 99 5.44 25.20 14.74
N LEU A 100 5.84 25.56 13.53
CA LEU A 100 5.53 24.77 12.32
C LEU A 100 6.21 23.41 12.34
N TYR A 101 7.46 23.35 12.77
CA TYR A 101 8.17 22.09 12.93
C TYR A 101 7.45 21.13 13.88
N GLU A 102 6.94 21.64 15.00
CA GLU A 102 6.21 20.85 15.98
C GLU A 102 4.87 20.34 15.42
N ALA A 103 4.11 21.19 14.73
CA ALA A 103 2.89 20.74 14.04
C ALA A 103 3.20 19.65 13.01
N PHE A 104 4.22 19.84 12.17
CA PHE A 104 4.62 18.83 11.20
C PHE A 104 5.10 17.54 11.87
N LEU A 105 5.79 17.60 13.02
CA LEU A 105 6.22 16.41 13.74
C LEU A 105 5.04 15.47 14.02
N TYR A 106 3.93 16.00 14.53
CA TYR A 106 2.76 15.20 14.90
C TYR A 106 1.87 14.79 13.73
N TYR A 107 1.70 15.67 12.74
CA TYR A 107 0.72 15.46 11.67
C TYR A 107 1.33 14.83 10.40
N ASN A 108 2.65 14.93 10.20
CA ASN A 108 3.34 14.36 9.05
C ASN A 108 3.07 12.85 8.86
N PRO A 109 3.12 11.99 9.90
CA PRO A 109 2.84 10.57 9.72
C PRO A 109 1.44 10.32 9.17
N LEU A 110 0.42 10.95 9.73
CA LEU A 110 -0.96 10.74 9.33
C LEU A 110 -1.30 11.36 7.98
N LEU A 111 -0.70 12.50 7.63
CA LEU A 111 -0.81 13.07 6.28
C LEU A 111 -0.24 12.13 5.21
N LEU A 112 0.93 11.53 5.47
CA LEU A 112 1.56 10.58 4.55
C LEU A 112 0.86 9.22 4.50
N VAL A 113 0.27 8.76 5.61
CA VAL A 113 -0.61 7.57 5.62
C VAL A 113 -1.87 7.87 4.79
N THR A 114 -2.48 9.04 4.95
CA THR A 114 -3.63 9.47 4.15
C THR A 114 -3.30 9.47 2.66
N PHE A 115 -2.13 9.99 2.28
CA PHE A 115 -1.65 9.97 0.91
C PHE A 115 -1.43 8.54 0.38
N THR A 116 -0.86 7.65 1.20
CA THR A 116 -0.72 6.21 0.89
C THR A 116 -2.08 5.56 0.60
N VAL A 117 -3.09 5.80 1.43
CA VAL A 117 -4.45 5.24 1.23
C VAL A 117 -5.10 5.81 -0.02
N PHE A 118 -4.91 7.11 -0.30
CA PHE A 118 -5.38 7.72 -1.54
C PHE A 118 -4.76 7.07 -2.78
N LEU A 119 -3.43 6.93 -2.82
CA LEU A 119 -2.73 6.28 -3.93
C LEU A 119 -3.11 4.81 -4.08
N TRP A 120 -3.43 4.11 -2.98
CA TRP A 120 -3.97 2.76 -3.04
C TRP A 120 -5.33 2.72 -3.74
N GLY A 121 -6.20 3.71 -3.46
CA GLY A 121 -7.45 3.92 -4.19
C GLY A 121 -7.23 4.11 -5.69
N VAL A 122 -6.20 4.88 -6.09
CA VAL A 122 -5.81 5.05 -7.50
C VAL A 122 -5.42 3.73 -8.13
N ASN A 123 -4.56 2.95 -7.47
CA ASN A 123 -4.13 1.65 -7.99
C ASN A 123 -5.31 0.70 -8.19
N LEU A 124 -6.18 0.57 -7.18
CA LEU A 124 -7.38 -0.26 -7.29
C LEU A 124 -8.37 0.23 -8.35
N TRP A 125 -8.51 1.55 -8.51
CA TRP A 125 -9.35 2.10 -9.57
C TRP A 125 -8.82 1.71 -10.95
N VAL A 126 -7.53 1.89 -11.22
CA VAL A 126 -6.90 1.46 -12.49
C VAL A 126 -7.04 -0.05 -12.69
N PHE A 127 -6.79 -0.86 -11.66
CA PHE A 127 -6.96 -2.31 -11.75
C PHE A 127 -8.41 -2.73 -12.03
N SER A 128 -9.39 -1.95 -11.55
CA SER A 128 -10.81 -2.22 -11.85
C SER A 128 -11.22 -1.88 -13.28
N GLN A 129 -10.49 -0.98 -13.94
CA GLN A 129 -10.71 -0.63 -15.35
C GLN A 129 -9.98 -1.58 -16.29
N SER A 130 -9.12 -2.44 -15.76
CA SER A 130 -8.21 -3.26 -16.54
C SER A 130 -8.53 -4.74 -16.38
N SER A 131 -8.01 -5.58 -17.28
CA SER A 131 -8.28 -7.03 -17.28
C SER A 131 -7.55 -7.81 -16.18
N THR A 132 -6.89 -7.14 -15.24
CA THR A 132 -6.14 -7.78 -14.15
C THR A 132 -7.07 -8.11 -13.00
N ASN A 133 -7.29 -9.41 -12.74
CA ASN A 133 -8.04 -9.84 -11.57
C ASN A 133 -7.18 -9.76 -10.30
N TYR A 134 -7.04 -8.55 -9.76
CA TYR A 134 -6.26 -8.29 -8.55
C TYR A 134 -6.81 -9.03 -7.32
N SER A 135 -8.12 -9.29 -7.26
CA SER A 135 -8.72 -10.06 -6.16
C SER A 135 -8.15 -11.47 -6.06
N LYS A 136 -7.89 -12.13 -7.20
CA LYS A 136 -7.23 -13.44 -7.22
C LYS A 136 -5.74 -13.35 -6.86
N VAL A 137 -5.04 -12.28 -7.26
CA VAL A 137 -3.62 -12.08 -6.91
C VAL A 137 -3.42 -11.91 -5.40
N PHE A 138 -4.33 -11.18 -4.74
CA PHE A 138 -4.27 -10.91 -3.31
C PHE A 138 -5.03 -11.91 -2.43
N ASP A 139 -5.67 -12.91 -3.05
CA ASP A 139 -6.57 -13.88 -2.39
C ASP A 139 -7.63 -13.17 -1.51
N LEU A 140 -8.29 -12.17 -2.10
CA LEU A 140 -9.27 -11.34 -1.42
C LEU A 140 -10.64 -12.02 -1.43
N ASN A 141 -11.27 -12.07 -0.26
CA ASN A 141 -12.67 -12.43 -0.14
C ASN A 141 -13.57 -11.33 -0.76
N HIS A 142 -14.78 -11.69 -1.20
CA HIS A 142 -15.75 -10.76 -1.78
C HIS A 142 -16.15 -9.59 -0.86
N ASN A 143 -15.90 -9.69 0.45
CA ASN A 143 -16.23 -8.66 1.45
C ASN A 143 -15.11 -7.63 1.68
N CYS A 144 -14.06 -7.63 0.86
CA CYS A 144 -12.98 -6.65 0.96
C CYS A 144 -13.36 -5.32 0.27
N LEU A 145 -12.83 -4.22 0.82
CA LEU A 145 -13.04 -2.85 0.34
C LEU A 145 -12.75 -2.69 -1.16
N THR A 146 -13.72 -2.10 -1.86
CA THR A 146 -13.59 -1.67 -3.26
C THR A 146 -12.85 -0.34 -3.38
N HIS A 147 -12.39 0.03 -4.58
CA HIS A 147 -11.74 1.32 -4.82
C HIS A 147 -12.59 2.53 -4.36
N ARG A 148 -13.91 2.45 -4.52
CA ARG A 148 -14.86 3.51 -4.09
C ARG A 148 -14.85 3.70 -2.58
N GLU A 149 -14.82 2.60 -1.83
CA GLU A 149 -14.82 2.64 -0.37
C GLU A 149 -13.47 3.07 0.18
N ILE A 150 -12.37 2.65 -0.45
CA ILE A 150 -11.03 3.16 -0.14
C ILE A 150 -10.96 4.69 -0.36
N TYR A 151 -11.55 5.21 -1.45
CA TYR A 151 -11.62 6.66 -1.65
C TYR A 151 -12.49 7.38 -0.62
N LYS A 152 -13.58 6.76 -0.13
CA LYS A 152 -14.34 7.31 1.00
C LYS A 152 -13.47 7.42 2.24
N CYS A 153 -12.72 6.37 2.58
CA CYS A 153 -11.78 6.38 3.69
C CYS A 153 -10.71 7.46 3.52
N ALA A 154 -10.07 7.53 2.35
CA ALA A 154 -9.06 8.55 2.04
C ALA A 154 -9.63 9.97 2.16
N THR A 155 -10.85 10.21 1.70
CA THR A 155 -11.52 11.52 1.79
C THR A 155 -11.79 11.91 3.24
N TRP A 156 -12.31 10.99 4.06
CA TRP A 156 -12.51 11.25 5.49
C TRP A 156 -11.20 11.54 6.22
N MET A 157 -10.15 10.77 5.94
CA MET A 157 -8.82 11.03 6.50
C MET A 157 -8.27 12.39 6.05
N ALA A 158 -8.45 12.75 4.78
CA ALA A 158 -8.04 14.03 4.22
C ALA A 158 -8.83 15.23 4.77
N ILE A 159 -9.98 15.02 5.41
CA ILE A 159 -10.72 16.05 6.13
C ILE A 159 -10.31 16.08 7.61
N VAL A 160 -10.32 14.93 8.28
CA VAL A 160 -10.10 14.82 9.73
C VAL A 160 -8.67 15.22 10.12
N VAL A 161 -7.66 14.76 9.39
CA VAL A 161 -6.26 15.02 9.75
C VAL A 161 -5.92 16.52 9.62
N PRO A 162 -6.21 17.22 8.50
CA PRO A 162 -5.95 18.65 8.40
C PRO A 162 -6.85 19.50 9.30
N THR A 163 -8.08 19.06 9.60
CA THR A 163 -8.94 19.75 10.57
C THR A 163 -8.32 19.70 11.97
N SER A 164 -7.84 18.54 12.41
CA SER A 164 -7.15 18.41 13.70
C SER A 164 -5.86 19.24 13.72
N MET A 165 -5.09 19.25 12.63
CA MET A 165 -3.89 20.10 12.51
C MET A 165 -4.24 21.59 12.60
N THR A 166 -5.31 22.03 11.94
CA THR A 166 -5.80 23.41 12.01
C THR A 166 -6.23 23.76 13.43
N ALA A 167 -6.95 22.86 14.10
CA ALA A 167 -7.36 23.05 15.49
C ALA A 167 -6.16 23.12 16.44
N TYR A 168 -5.14 22.28 16.25
CA TYR A 168 -3.88 22.33 16.99
C TYR A 168 -3.19 23.69 16.83
N LEU A 169 -3.03 24.17 15.59
CA LEU A 169 -2.39 25.45 15.32
C LEU A 169 -3.16 26.62 15.94
N TYR A 170 -4.49 26.60 15.81
CA TYR A 170 -5.37 27.60 16.38
C TYR A 170 -5.27 27.63 17.91
N LEU A 171 -5.48 26.51 18.59
CA LEU A 171 -5.46 26.43 20.05
C LEU A 171 -4.10 26.83 20.63
N TYR A 172 -3.02 26.35 20.01
CA TYR A 172 -1.67 26.68 20.45
C TYR A 172 -1.37 28.18 20.32
N SER A 173 -1.71 28.80 19.18
CA SER A 173 -1.48 30.23 18.95
C SER A 173 -2.32 31.14 19.87
N HIS A 174 -3.39 30.62 20.46
CA HIS A 174 -4.24 31.32 21.42
C HIS A 174 -3.83 31.08 22.88
N GLY A 175 -2.77 30.29 23.13
CA GLY A 175 -2.26 30.01 24.47
C GLY A 175 -2.91 28.81 25.16
N GLU A 176 -3.84 28.11 24.50
CA GLU A 176 -4.54 26.92 25.03
C GLU A 176 -3.69 25.65 24.84
N VAL A 177 -2.52 25.62 25.48
CA VAL A 177 -1.48 24.59 25.27
C VAL A 177 -1.98 23.18 25.58
N LEU A 178 -2.75 23.00 26.66
CA LEU A 178 -3.29 21.69 27.05
C LEU A 178 -4.28 21.15 26.02
N LEU A 179 -5.19 22.02 25.54
CA LEU A 179 -6.18 21.67 24.53
C LEU A 179 -5.51 21.41 23.17
N ALA A 180 -4.50 22.20 22.81
CA ALA A 180 -3.69 21.95 21.62
C ALA A 180 -3.00 20.58 21.72
N ALA A 181 -2.34 20.27 22.84
CA ALA A 181 -1.67 19.00 23.06
C ALA A 181 -2.61 17.78 22.94
N SER A 182 -3.88 17.95 23.34
CA SER A 182 -4.88 16.87 23.22
C SER A 182 -5.25 16.54 21.77
N GLN A 183 -5.13 17.47 20.82
CA GLN A 183 -5.56 17.27 19.43
C GLN A 183 -4.88 16.08 18.72
N PRO A 184 -3.53 16.01 18.64
CA PRO A 184 -2.87 14.86 18.04
C PRO A 184 -3.10 13.58 18.85
N VAL A 185 -3.14 13.65 20.19
CA VAL A 185 -3.37 12.47 21.05
C VAL A 185 -4.73 11.83 20.76
N ILE A 186 -5.79 12.63 20.75
CA ILE A 186 -7.16 12.18 20.45
C ILE A 186 -7.23 11.61 19.04
N LEU A 187 -6.61 12.28 18.05
CA LEU A 187 -6.61 11.81 16.67
C LEU A 187 -5.97 10.42 16.53
N TYR A 188 -4.79 10.23 17.12
CA TYR A 188 -4.09 8.95 17.09
C TYR A 188 -4.85 7.85 17.84
N ALA A 189 -5.46 8.20 18.99
CA ALA A 189 -6.27 7.28 19.76
C ALA A 189 -7.51 6.82 18.96
N ILE A 190 -8.25 7.76 18.34
CA ILE A 190 -9.43 7.44 17.53
C ILE A 190 -9.06 6.54 16.34
N ILE A 191 -7.99 6.87 15.60
CA ILE A 191 -7.57 6.06 14.46
C ILE A 191 -7.18 4.65 14.90
N SER A 192 -6.44 4.52 16.00
CA SER A 192 -6.05 3.22 16.56
C SER A 192 -7.25 2.41 17.02
N MET A 193 -8.21 3.06 17.70
CA MET A 193 -9.45 2.45 18.15
C MET A 193 -10.28 1.95 16.96
N VAL A 194 -10.49 2.77 15.92
CA VAL A 194 -11.20 2.37 14.70
C VAL A 194 -10.52 1.20 14.02
N LEU A 195 -9.19 1.16 13.97
CA LEU A 195 -8.45 0.08 13.32
C LEU A 195 -8.64 -1.26 14.06
N ILE A 196 -8.54 -1.27 15.39
CA ILE A 196 -8.56 -2.48 16.22
C ILE A 196 -9.98 -2.92 16.62
N PHE A 197 -10.99 -2.05 16.44
CA PHE A 197 -12.36 -2.27 16.90
C PHE A 197 -12.95 -3.63 16.46
N PRO A 198 -13.36 -4.53 17.37
CA PRO A 198 -13.68 -5.91 17.00
C PRO A 198 -15.07 -6.09 16.35
N PHE A 199 -15.94 -5.08 16.42
CA PHE A 199 -17.30 -5.18 15.90
C PHE A 199 -17.37 -4.88 14.39
N ASP A 200 -18.46 -5.31 13.74
CA ASP A 200 -18.74 -5.09 12.31
C ASP A 200 -19.16 -3.64 11.99
N ILE A 201 -18.35 -2.70 12.46
CA ILE A 201 -18.43 -1.27 12.19
C ILE A 201 -17.13 -0.89 11.48
N PHE A 202 -17.22 -0.04 10.44
CA PHE A 202 -16.07 0.38 9.63
C PHE A 202 -15.31 -0.78 8.96
N TYR A 203 -16.00 -1.65 8.23
CA TYR A 203 -15.39 -2.66 7.34
C TYR A 203 -14.47 -3.67 8.06
N LEU A 204 -15.04 -4.44 8.99
CA LEU A 204 -14.29 -5.39 9.83
C LEU A 204 -13.44 -6.37 9.03
N SER A 205 -13.95 -6.95 7.94
CA SER A 205 -13.21 -7.91 7.11
C SER A 205 -11.90 -7.33 6.57
N SER A 206 -11.91 -6.09 6.10
CA SER A 206 -10.70 -5.42 5.60
C SER A 206 -9.74 -5.03 6.70
N ARG A 207 -10.23 -4.54 7.85
CA ARG A 207 -9.38 -4.22 9.02
C ARG A 207 -8.70 -5.48 9.54
N TYR A 208 -9.43 -6.58 9.67
CA TYR A 208 -8.90 -7.87 10.08
C TYR A 208 -7.86 -8.39 9.07
N TYR A 209 -8.14 -8.34 7.76
CA TYR A 209 -7.17 -8.73 6.73
C TYR A 209 -5.87 -7.92 6.82
N PHE A 210 -5.98 -6.60 6.99
CA PHE A 210 -4.83 -5.71 7.14
C PHE A 210 -4.02 -6.03 8.42
N LEU A 211 -4.66 -6.09 9.58
CA LEU A 211 -4.02 -6.38 10.86
C LEU A 211 -3.37 -7.77 10.89
N ARG A 212 -4.06 -8.79 10.35
CA ARG A 212 -3.51 -10.15 10.21
C ARG A 212 -2.28 -10.15 9.30
N THR A 213 -2.31 -9.40 8.20
CA THR A 213 -1.16 -9.29 7.29
C THR A 213 0.01 -8.58 7.99
N LEU A 214 -0.24 -7.48 8.72
CA LEU A 214 0.80 -6.84 9.55
C LEU A 214 1.41 -7.81 10.56
N TRP A 215 0.60 -8.60 11.27
CA TRP A 215 1.09 -9.59 12.22
C TRP A 215 2.00 -10.64 11.56
N ARG A 216 1.60 -11.17 10.39
CA ARG A 216 2.40 -12.12 9.62
C ARG A 216 3.71 -11.54 9.08
N ILE A 217 3.76 -10.22 8.84
CA ILE A 217 4.98 -9.52 8.43
C ILE A 217 5.98 -9.46 9.58
N VAL A 218 5.50 -9.13 10.80
CA VAL A 218 6.36 -9.06 11.98
C VAL A 218 6.85 -10.45 12.39
N LEU A 219 5.98 -11.45 12.32
CA LEU A 219 6.27 -12.83 12.70
C LEU A 219 6.04 -13.79 11.52
N PRO A 220 7.03 -13.98 10.63
CA PRO A 220 6.92 -14.85 9.44
C PRO A 220 7.03 -16.34 9.81
N LEU A 221 6.09 -16.83 10.62
CA LEU A 221 6.05 -18.23 11.10
C LEU A 221 5.44 -19.20 10.07
N GLN A 222 4.57 -18.69 9.20
CA GLN A 222 3.89 -19.43 8.14
C GLN A 222 4.49 -19.14 6.76
N ALA A 223 4.07 -19.91 5.75
CA ALA A 223 4.43 -19.64 4.36
C ALA A 223 4.01 -18.21 3.97
N ILE A 224 4.91 -17.51 3.27
CA ILE A 224 4.75 -16.10 2.91
C ILE A 224 3.78 -16.00 1.73
N SER A 225 2.67 -15.30 1.93
CA SER A 225 1.73 -15.00 0.85
C SER A 225 2.17 -13.78 0.04
N PHE A 226 1.62 -13.61 -1.16
CA PHE A 226 1.89 -12.42 -1.97
C PHE A 226 1.50 -11.12 -1.25
N ALA A 227 0.39 -11.12 -0.52
CA ALA A 227 -0.06 -9.97 0.27
C ALA A 227 0.94 -9.58 1.38
N ASP A 228 1.53 -10.57 2.07
CA ASP A 228 2.54 -10.33 3.11
C ASP A 228 3.81 -9.71 2.50
N PHE A 229 4.26 -10.24 1.35
CA PHE A 229 5.38 -9.71 0.59
C PHE A 229 5.10 -8.26 0.14
N PHE A 230 3.92 -8.03 -0.43
CA PHE A 230 3.52 -6.79 -1.05
C PHE A 230 3.40 -5.65 -0.03
N LEU A 231 2.67 -5.88 1.06
CA LEU A 231 2.48 -4.87 2.09
C LEU A 231 3.80 -4.56 2.80
N ALA A 232 4.64 -5.56 3.04
CA ALA A 232 5.95 -5.33 3.64
C ALA A 232 6.86 -4.46 2.74
N ASP A 233 6.78 -4.59 1.41
CA ASP A 233 7.51 -3.71 0.49
C ASP A 233 7.01 -2.27 0.53
N ILE A 234 5.70 -2.06 0.69
CA ILE A 234 5.14 -0.72 0.94
C ILE A 234 5.71 -0.14 2.24
N LEU A 235 5.77 -0.94 3.31
CA LEU A 235 6.30 -0.50 4.60
C LEU A 235 7.77 -0.07 4.53
N THR A 236 8.60 -0.65 3.64
CA THR A 236 10.00 -0.18 3.46
C THR A 236 10.06 1.28 2.99
N SER A 237 9.20 1.66 2.04
CA SER A 237 9.08 3.03 1.56
C SER A 237 8.46 3.96 2.62
N MET A 238 7.66 3.42 3.55
CA MET A 238 7.10 4.12 4.70
C MET A 238 8.01 4.14 5.95
N SER A 239 9.25 3.66 5.88
CA SER A 239 10.19 3.65 7.03
C SER A 239 10.33 5.01 7.73
N LYS A 240 10.39 6.12 6.97
CA LYS A 240 10.45 7.47 7.53
C LYS A 240 9.15 7.86 8.24
N VAL A 241 8.00 7.43 7.72
CA VAL A 241 6.69 7.61 8.35
C VAL A 241 6.65 6.87 9.68
N LEU A 242 7.14 5.63 9.74
CA LEU A 242 7.23 4.85 10.98
C LEU A 242 8.16 5.48 12.01
N SER A 243 9.28 6.07 11.57
CA SER A 243 10.19 6.80 12.44
C SER A 243 9.57 8.09 12.99
N ASP A 244 8.84 8.86 12.17
CA ASP A 244 8.12 10.04 12.67
C ASP A 244 6.95 9.66 13.59
N LEU A 245 6.31 8.53 13.32
CA LEU A 245 5.25 7.96 14.15
C LEU A 245 5.79 7.59 15.54
N GLU A 246 6.91 6.86 15.58
CA GLU A 246 7.61 6.51 16.83
C GLU A 246 7.92 7.77 17.65
N ARG A 247 8.52 8.78 17.02
CA ARG A 247 8.87 10.04 17.68
C ARG A 247 7.65 10.81 18.17
N SER A 248 6.57 10.82 17.40
CA SER A 248 5.30 11.46 17.79
C SER A 248 4.70 10.78 19.02
N ILE A 249 4.63 9.44 19.00
CA ILE A 249 4.10 8.64 20.11
C ILE A 249 4.97 8.80 21.35
N CYS A 250 6.31 8.77 21.22
CA CYS A 250 7.24 8.98 22.33
C CYS A 250 6.95 10.30 23.05
N ARG A 251 6.77 11.41 22.31
CA ARG A 251 6.44 12.72 22.91
C ARG A 251 5.04 12.76 23.55
N MET A 252 4.06 12.11 22.94
CA MET A 252 2.69 12.04 23.49
C MET A 252 2.65 11.27 24.80
N VAL A 253 3.35 10.13 24.90
CA VAL A 253 3.38 9.29 26.10
C VAL A 253 4.16 9.95 27.24
N ASN A 254 5.23 10.69 26.94
CA ASN A 254 6.04 11.38 27.96
C ASN A 254 5.50 12.77 28.33
N HIS A 255 4.28 13.12 27.91
CA HIS A 255 3.66 14.44 28.16
C HIS A 255 4.51 15.63 27.67
N GLN A 256 5.30 15.44 26.61
CA GLN A 256 6.18 16.45 26.01
C GLN A 256 5.54 17.13 24.79
N VAL A 257 4.21 17.21 24.76
CA VAL A 257 3.46 17.81 23.65
C VAL A 257 3.25 19.28 23.93
N ALA A 258 3.51 20.12 22.92
CA ALA A 258 3.26 21.56 22.98
C ALA A 258 4.10 22.30 24.06
N THR A 259 5.22 21.71 24.51
CA THR A 259 6.14 22.32 25.47
C THR A 259 7.38 22.90 24.77
N ILE A 260 7.73 24.16 25.10
CA ILE A 260 8.88 24.91 24.54
C ILE A 260 10.24 24.33 25.01
N ALA A 261 10.24 23.40 25.97
CA ALA A 261 11.42 22.82 26.62
C ALA A 261 12.23 21.84 25.74
N TRP A 262 12.33 22.09 24.43
CA TRP A 262 12.96 21.20 23.44
C TRP A 262 14.48 21.38 23.29
N PHE A 263 15.13 22.18 24.14
CA PHE A 263 16.55 22.53 24.00
C PHE A 263 17.54 21.52 24.57
N GLU A 264 17.09 20.49 25.30
CA GLU A 264 18.02 19.45 25.79
C GLU A 264 18.07 18.27 24.81
N ALA A 265 19.19 18.17 24.11
CA ALA A 265 19.55 17.06 23.22
C ALA A 265 19.54 15.69 23.91
N ASP A 266 19.47 15.66 25.24
CA ASP A 266 19.42 14.49 26.13
C ASP A 266 17.99 14.02 26.49
N SER A 267 16.95 14.59 25.88
CA SER A 267 15.58 14.09 26.09
C SER A 267 15.41 12.66 25.57
N ILE A 268 14.61 11.85 26.28
CA ILE A 268 14.32 10.42 25.98
C ILE A 268 13.88 10.21 24.52
N CYS A 269 13.15 11.18 23.95
CA CYS A 269 12.65 11.17 22.57
C CYS A 269 13.51 12.02 21.60
N GLY A 270 14.73 12.35 22.02
CA GLY A 270 15.64 13.25 21.33
C GLY A 270 16.29 12.65 20.09
N SER A 271 17.03 13.49 19.37
CA SER A 271 17.67 13.13 18.10
C SER A 271 18.76 12.06 18.20
N HIS A 272 19.26 11.78 19.41
CA HIS A 272 20.25 10.75 19.72
C HIS A 272 19.61 9.41 20.13
N SER A 273 18.28 9.31 20.12
CA SER A 273 17.59 8.07 20.51
C SER A 273 17.87 6.95 19.51
N ILE A 274 18.29 5.79 20.05
CA ILE A 274 18.47 4.56 19.28
C ILE A 274 17.15 4.03 18.71
N ALA A 275 16.00 4.48 19.24
CA ALA A 275 14.69 4.10 18.73
C ALA A 275 14.46 4.56 17.27
N ILE A 276 15.05 5.69 16.88
CA ILE A 276 14.94 6.25 15.52
C ILE A 276 15.51 5.29 14.46
N PRO A 277 16.80 4.88 14.51
CA PRO A 277 17.33 3.91 13.54
C PRO A 277 16.65 2.55 13.63
N LEU A 278 16.19 2.12 14.81
CA LEU A 278 15.43 0.88 14.98
C LEU A 278 14.08 0.93 14.23
N ALA A 279 13.32 2.03 14.36
CA ALA A 279 12.07 2.22 13.63
C ALA A 279 12.28 2.30 12.11
N LEU A 280 13.36 2.94 11.66
CA LEU A 280 13.73 3.02 10.24
C LEU A 280 14.10 1.66 9.63
N VAL A 281 14.87 0.84 10.37
CA VAL A 281 15.37 -0.45 9.88
C VAL A 281 14.34 -1.58 9.99
N PHE A 282 13.38 -1.45 10.92
CA PHE A 282 12.34 -2.45 11.19
C PHE A 282 11.68 -3.04 9.92
N PRO A 283 11.11 -2.26 8.98
CA PRO A 283 10.48 -2.84 7.79
C PRO A 283 11.47 -3.60 6.89
N TYR A 284 12.75 -3.19 6.85
CA TYR A 284 13.78 -3.90 6.09
C TYR A 284 14.14 -5.24 6.73
N LEU A 285 14.20 -5.30 8.06
CA LEU A 285 14.42 -6.56 8.78
C LEU A 285 13.27 -7.54 8.57
N CYS A 286 12.02 -7.06 8.63
CA CYS A 286 10.86 -7.90 8.32
C CYS A 286 10.98 -8.52 6.92
N ARG A 287 11.31 -7.72 5.90
CA ARG A 287 11.53 -8.23 4.53
C ARG A 287 12.69 -9.21 4.44
N PHE A 288 13.81 -8.91 5.09
CA PHE A 288 14.97 -9.80 5.15
C PHE A 288 14.58 -11.18 5.71
N PHE A 289 13.91 -11.23 6.86
CA PHE A 289 13.48 -12.48 7.47
C PHE A 289 12.41 -13.22 6.66
N GLN A 290 11.47 -12.51 6.03
CA GLN A 290 10.52 -13.10 5.10
C GLN A 290 11.24 -13.77 3.92
N CYS A 291 12.26 -13.13 3.34
CA CYS A 291 13.02 -13.70 2.23
C CYS A 291 13.82 -14.94 2.65
N LEU A 292 14.41 -14.94 3.85
CA LEU A 292 15.08 -16.12 4.40
C LEU A 292 14.08 -17.26 4.65
N ARG A 293 12.89 -16.95 5.18
CA ARG A 293 11.82 -17.92 5.37
C ARG A 293 11.38 -18.53 4.04
N GLN A 294 11.14 -17.69 3.03
CA GLN A 294 10.77 -18.15 1.69
C GLN A 294 11.85 -19.05 1.08
N TYR A 295 13.13 -18.73 1.27
CA TYR A 295 14.22 -19.62 0.86
C TYR A 295 14.21 -20.95 1.61
N LYS A 296 13.94 -20.94 2.92
CA LYS A 296 13.84 -22.17 3.71
C LYS A 296 12.77 -23.11 3.16
N ASP A 297 11.62 -22.56 2.77
CA ASP A 297 10.46 -23.31 2.29
C ASP A 297 10.60 -23.76 0.82
N THR A 298 11.09 -22.89 -0.07
CA THR A 298 11.14 -23.13 -1.53
C THR A 298 12.50 -23.61 -2.05
N LYS A 299 13.59 -23.36 -1.30
CA LYS A 299 14.99 -23.55 -1.71
C LYS A 299 15.41 -22.76 -2.96
N GLU A 300 14.63 -21.77 -3.38
CA GLU A 300 14.96 -20.95 -4.55
C GLU A 300 16.02 -19.89 -4.22
N ARG A 301 17.17 -19.93 -4.91
CA ARG A 301 18.27 -18.97 -4.73
C ARG A 301 17.85 -17.50 -4.93
N SER A 302 16.81 -17.24 -5.73
CA SER A 302 16.26 -15.89 -5.92
C SER A 302 15.84 -15.26 -4.59
N SER A 303 15.28 -16.04 -3.67
CA SER A 303 14.87 -15.57 -2.35
C SER A 303 16.05 -15.09 -1.50
N LEU A 304 17.22 -15.74 -1.58
CA LEU A 304 18.42 -15.29 -0.89
C LEU A 304 18.98 -13.99 -1.48
N LEU A 305 18.96 -13.86 -2.81
CA LEU A 305 19.37 -12.61 -3.46
C LEU A 305 18.45 -11.46 -3.03
N ASN A 306 17.16 -11.73 -2.90
CA ASN A 306 16.21 -10.74 -2.38
C ASN A 306 16.50 -10.38 -0.91
N ALA A 307 16.85 -11.36 -0.07
CA ALA A 307 17.28 -11.09 1.31
C ALA A 307 18.52 -10.18 1.32
N LEU A 308 19.51 -10.47 0.48
CA LEU A 308 20.72 -9.64 0.35
C LEU A 308 20.39 -8.21 -0.07
N LYS A 309 19.41 -8.02 -0.97
CA LYS A 309 18.93 -6.68 -1.36
C LYS A 309 18.49 -5.88 -0.13
N TYR A 310 17.61 -6.43 0.71
CA TYR A 310 17.13 -5.70 1.91
C TYR A 310 18.23 -5.53 2.98
N SER A 311 19.19 -6.44 3.08
CA SER A 311 20.30 -6.27 4.02
C SER A 311 21.21 -5.10 3.65
N THR A 312 21.30 -4.72 2.36
CA THR A 312 22.10 -3.56 1.93
C THR A 312 21.58 -2.22 2.47
N ALA A 313 20.31 -2.13 2.88
CA ALA A 313 19.75 -0.92 3.50
C ALA A 313 20.18 -0.74 4.96
N ILE A 314 20.55 -1.83 5.65
CA ILE A 314 20.89 -1.82 7.07
C ILE A 314 22.13 -0.93 7.35
N PRO A 315 23.27 -1.09 6.65
CA PRO A 315 24.43 -0.21 6.83
C PRO A 315 24.09 1.27 6.59
N VAL A 316 23.26 1.57 5.59
CA VAL A 316 22.86 2.96 5.25
C VAL A 316 22.19 3.64 6.45
N ILE A 317 21.28 2.93 7.12
CA ILE A 317 20.51 3.45 8.25
C ILE A 317 21.39 3.63 9.49
N PHE A 318 22.18 2.62 9.86
CA PHE A 318 23.04 2.71 11.04
C PHE A 318 24.18 3.71 10.87
N LEU A 319 24.81 3.78 9.69
CA LEU A 319 25.83 4.80 9.42
C LEU A 319 25.25 6.22 9.44
N SER A 320 24.01 6.41 8.97
CA SER A 320 23.31 7.69 9.09
C SER A 320 23.10 8.09 10.55
N ALA A 321 22.71 7.16 11.42
CA ALA A 321 22.54 7.42 12.85
C ALA A 321 23.88 7.69 13.56
N LEU A 322 24.94 6.96 13.20
CA LEU A 322 26.27 7.14 13.78
C LEU A 322 26.81 8.57 13.64
N LYS A 323 26.35 9.33 12.64
CA LYS A 323 26.68 10.76 12.50
C LYS A 323 26.51 11.56 13.79
N TYR A 324 25.52 11.23 14.63
CA TYR A 324 25.23 11.94 15.88
C TYR A 324 26.01 11.43 17.10
N HIS A 325 26.74 10.33 16.95
CA HIS A 325 27.48 9.69 18.04
C HIS A 325 29.00 9.69 17.81
N VAL A 326 29.47 10.21 16.67
CA VAL A 326 30.90 10.27 16.33
C VAL A 326 31.35 11.72 16.18
N LEU A 327 32.65 11.95 16.44
CA LEU A 327 33.26 13.26 16.26
C LEU A 327 33.19 13.71 14.80
N PRO A 328 32.99 15.02 14.51
CA PRO A 328 32.84 15.53 13.15
C PRO A 328 33.99 15.16 12.21
N ALA A 329 35.23 15.13 12.70
CA ALA A 329 36.41 14.74 11.91
C ALA A 329 36.36 13.27 11.45
N ASN A 330 35.94 12.36 12.34
CA ASN A 330 35.80 10.93 12.01
C ASN A 330 34.63 10.71 11.04
N TRP A 331 33.54 11.48 11.22
CA TRP A 331 32.41 11.47 10.30
C TRP A 331 32.85 11.83 8.88
N THR A 332 33.54 12.96 8.69
CA THR A 332 33.94 13.41 7.36
C THR A 332 34.94 12.49 6.68
N ASN A 333 35.90 11.94 7.43
CA ASN A 333 37.03 11.21 6.86
C ASN A 333 36.74 9.72 6.59
N PHE A 334 35.97 9.07 7.46
CA PHE A 334 35.77 7.61 7.38
C PHE A 334 34.30 7.22 7.17
N TYR A 335 33.40 7.67 8.05
CA TYR A 335 32.02 7.19 8.04
C TYR A 335 31.19 7.76 6.87
N ARG A 336 31.43 9.01 6.45
CA ARG A 336 30.71 9.63 5.34
C ARG A 336 31.02 8.95 4.00
N PRO A 337 32.28 8.68 3.61
CA PRO A 337 32.58 7.87 2.43
C PRO A 337 31.94 6.47 2.47
N LEU A 338 32.01 5.79 3.62
CA LEU A 338 31.40 4.46 3.80
C LEU A 338 29.87 4.50 3.68
N TRP A 339 29.25 5.55 4.22
CA TRP A 339 27.82 5.80 4.10
C TRP A 339 27.42 6.04 2.65
N LEU A 340 28.18 6.86 1.90
CA LEU A 340 27.95 7.11 0.47
C LEU A 340 28.11 5.83 -0.37
N LEU A 341 29.12 5.01 -0.09
CA LEU A 341 29.30 3.71 -0.73
C LEU A 341 28.11 2.79 -0.46
N SER A 342 27.69 2.67 0.80
CA SER A 342 26.53 1.87 1.20
C SER A 342 25.24 2.36 0.51
N CYS A 343 25.05 3.68 0.45
CA CYS A 343 23.95 4.32 -0.26
C CYS A 343 23.92 3.95 -1.74
N THR A 344 25.08 3.99 -2.39
CA THR A 344 25.24 3.69 -3.81
C THR A 344 24.96 2.22 -4.10
N LEU A 345 25.55 1.30 -3.31
CA LEU A 345 25.33 -0.14 -3.44
C LEU A 345 23.85 -0.51 -3.25
N ASN A 346 23.21 0.00 -2.19
CA ASN A 346 21.79 -0.25 -1.93
C ASN A 346 20.89 0.28 -3.05
N SER A 347 21.17 1.50 -3.54
CA SER A 347 20.36 2.15 -4.58
C SER A 347 20.47 1.41 -5.91
N LEU A 348 21.69 1.06 -6.34
CA LEU A 348 21.94 0.34 -7.58
C LEU A 348 21.37 -1.08 -7.53
N TYR A 349 21.60 -1.83 -6.44
CA TYR A 349 21.08 -3.19 -6.34
C TYR A 349 19.55 -3.19 -6.30
N SER A 350 18.94 -2.30 -5.52
CA SER A 350 17.48 -2.22 -5.47
C SER A 350 16.87 -1.74 -6.78
N PHE A 351 17.53 -0.84 -7.51
CA PHE A 351 17.10 -0.41 -8.85
C PHE A 351 17.16 -1.55 -9.86
N TYR A 352 18.28 -2.30 -9.88
CA TYR A 352 18.42 -3.50 -10.69
C TYR A 352 17.29 -4.50 -10.41
N TRP A 353 16.96 -4.72 -9.13
CA TRP A 353 15.90 -5.63 -8.72
C TRP A 353 14.53 -5.21 -9.25
N ASP A 354 14.15 -3.94 -9.08
CA ASP A 354 12.84 -3.45 -9.55
C ASP A 354 12.67 -3.69 -11.06
N VAL A 355 13.68 -3.30 -11.85
CA VAL A 355 13.60 -3.36 -13.32
C VAL A 355 13.61 -4.79 -13.83
N THR A 356 14.52 -5.63 -13.31
CA THR A 356 14.75 -6.97 -13.86
C THR A 356 13.90 -8.06 -13.25
N ARG A 357 13.56 -7.97 -11.96
CA ARG A 357 12.84 -9.04 -11.23
C ARG A 357 11.38 -8.70 -11.00
N ASP A 358 11.10 -7.49 -10.52
CA ASP A 358 9.74 -7.14 -10.12
C ASP A 358 8.86 -6.75 -11.31
N TRP A 359 9.42 -5.99 -12.27
CA TRP A 359 8.72 -5.57 -13.49
C TRP A 359 8.93 -6.52 -14.68
N ASP A 360 9.86 -7.47 -14.54
CA ASP A 360 10.25 -8.42 -15.60
C ASP A 360 10.51 -7.74 -16.96
N LEU A 361 11.08 -6.51 -16.92
CA LEU A 361 11.44 -5.78 -18.12
C LEU A 361 12.71 -6.40 -18.70
N SER A 362 12.51 -7.48 -19.46
CA SER A 362 13.52 -8.11 -20.30
C SER A 362 14.08 -7.18 -21.40
N ILE A 363 13.73 -5.90 -21.38
CA ILE A 363 14.26 -4.84 -22.25
C ILE A 363 15.79 -4.73 -22.09
N PHE A 364 16.33 -4.92 -20.88
CA PHE A 364 17.79 -4.97 -20.68
C PHE A 364 18.44 -6.25 -21.23
N THR A 365 17.68 -7.34 -21.34
CA THR A 365 18.14 -8.60 -21.96
C THR A 365 18.30 -8.46 -23.48
N SER A 366 17.59 -7.53 -24.11
CA SER A 366 17.77 -7.17 -25.53
C SER A 366 19.08 -6.41 -25.75
N ILE A 367 19.44 -5.49 -24.86
CA ILE A 367 20.72 -4.74 -24.91
C ILE A 367 21.92 -5.69 -24.68
N PHE A 368 21.77 -6.71 -23.83
CA PHE A 368 22.83 -7.69 -23.50
C PHE A 368 22.68 -9.06 -24.20
N LYS A 369 21.85 -9.16 -25.24
CA LYS A 369 21.76 -10.32 -26.15
C LYS A 369 21.48 -11.67 -25.46
N PHE A 370 20.25 -11.89 -24.98
CA PHE A 370 19.67 -13.25 -24.91
C PHE A 370 18.24 -13.27 -25.49
N LYS A 371 17.95 -14.34 -26.24
CA LYS A 371 16.79 -14.52 -27.13
C LYS A 371 15.43 -14.47 -26.42
N ALA A 372 14.47 -13.86 -27.13
CA ALA A 372 13.00 -13.85 -26.98
C ALA A 372 12.38 -12.89 -25.92
N PRO A 373 11.69 -11.81 -26.36
CA PRO A 373 10.83 -11.02 -25.49
C PRO A 373 9.49 -11.76 -25.35
N SER A 374 9.40 -12.73 -24.44
CA SER A 374 8.12 -13.38 -24.20
C SER A 374 7.22 -12.49 -23.33
N LEU A 375 6.14 -12.01 -23.94
CA LEU A 375 4.99 -11.33 -23.33
C LEU A 375 5.28 -9.98 -22.65
N CYS A 376 5.55 -8.97 -23.49
CA CYS A 376 5.06 -7.61 -23.23
C CYS A 376 3.55 -7.73 -22.89
N THR A 377 3.21 -7.45 -21.64
CA THR A 377 1.86 -7.57 -21.07
C THR A 377 0.88 -6.57 -21.70
N SER A 378 -0.38 -6.50 -21.30
CA SER A 378 -1.47 -5.83 -22.03
C SER A 378 -2.11 -4.65 -21.28
N LEU A 379 -1.71 -4.34 -20.03
CA LEU A 379 -2.51 -3.44 -19.18
C LEU A 379 -2.21 -1.94 -19.34
N LEU A 380 -0.94 -1.57 -19.46
CA LEU A 380 -0.46 -0.20 -19.71
C LEU A 380 0.10 -0.01 -21.14
N TYR A 381 0.03 -1.07 -21.94
CA TYR A 381 0.93 -1.41 -23.03
C TYR A 381 0.51 -0.86 -24.40
N GLY A 382 0.40 0.47 -24.48
CA GLY A 382 0.39 1.17 -25.77
C GLY A 382 1.42 2.30 -25.88
N ARG A 383 1.99 2.73 -24.75
CA ARG A 383 2.74 3.99 -24.66
C ARG A 383 4.14 3.79 -24.10
N MET A 384 5.11 3.66 -24.99
CA MET A 384 6.52 3.41 -24.65
C MET A 384 7.12 4.47 -23.70
N TRP A 385 6.63 5.71 -23.77
CA TRP A 385 7.08 6.80 -22.89
C TRP A 385 6.84 6.50 -21.40
N VAL A 386 5.81 5.70 -21.06
CA VAL A 386 5.51 5.33 -19.66
C VAL A 386 6.65 4.51 -19.07
N TYR A 387 7.25 3.60 -19.83
CA TYR A 387 8.39 2.80 -19.36
C TYR A 387 9.61 3.66 -19.11
N TYR A 388 9.96 4.54 -20.05
CA TYR A 388 11.06 5.47 -19.86
C TYR A 388 10.82 6.35 -18.63
N TRP A 389 9.61 6.89 -18.49
CA TRP A 389 9.25 7.70 -17.34
C TRP A 389 9.36 6.93 -16.01
N VAL A 390 8.80 5.72 -15.90
CA VAL A 390 8.85 4.92 -14.67
C VAL A 390 10.27 4.46 -14.33
N ILE A 391 11.07 4.05 -15.32
CA ILE A 391 12.47 3.65 -15.09
C ILE A 391 13.28 4.87 -14.63
N SER A 392 13.15 6.01 -15.32
CA SER A 392 13.87 7.24 -14.98
C SER A 392 13.42 7.82 -13.63
N SER A 393 12.11 7.90 -13.37
CA SER A 393 11.58 8.37 -12.08
C SER A 393 12.03 7.47 -10.94
N ASN A 394 12.03 6.14 -11.12
CA ASN A 394 12.49 5.20 -10.11
C ASN A 394 13.97 5.39 -9.80
N LEU A 395 14.83 5.59 -10.81
CA LEU A 395 16.25 5.85 -10.59
C LEU A 395 16.46 7.15 -9.80
N VAL A 396 15.87 8.25 -10.26
CA VAL A 396 16.02 9.58 -9.62
C VAL A 396 15.51 9.55 -8.18
N LEU A 397 14.30 9.03 -7.96
CA LEU A 397 13.70 9.01 -6.63
C LEU A 397 14.43 8.05 -5.68
N ARG A 398 15.03 6.96 -6.17
CA ARG A 398 15.91 6.10 -5.34
C ARG A 398 17.17 6.82 -4.87
N CYS A 399 17.73 7.73 -5.66
CA CYS A 399 18.82 8.58 -5.20
C CYS A 399 18.37 9.56 -4.10
N THR A 400 17.09 9.95 -4.06
CA THR A 400 16.55 10.84 -3.02
C THR A 400 16.20 10.13 -1.71
N TRP A 401 16.00 8.81 -1.73
CA TRP A 401 15.69 8.02 -0.54
C TRP A 401 16.75 8.17 0.57
N THR A 402 18.04 8.29 0.22
CA THR A 402 19.12 8.44 1.21
C THR A 402 19.20 9.86 1.76
N TYR A 403 18.73 10.83 0.98
CA TYR A 403 18.73 12.24 1.32
C TYR A 403 17.80 12.57 2.50
N LYS A 404 16.71 11.80 2.69
CA LYS A 404 15.80 11.92 3.85
C LYS A 404 16.45 11.55 5.19
N LEU A 405 17.55 10.78 5.15
CA LEU A 405 18.34 10.38 6.30
C LEU A 405 19.49 11.36 6.58
N SER A 406 19.64 12.41 5.77
CA SER A 406 20.65 13.44 5.98
C SER A 406 20.23 14.39 7.10
N ALA A 407 21.12 14.59 8.09
CA ALA A 407 20.88 15.51 9.20
C ALA A 407 20.54 16.94 8.76
N HIS A 408 21.09 17.36 7.62
CA HIS A 408 21.00 18.75 7.17
C HIS A 408 19.56 19.16 6.79
N LEU A 409 18.73 18.19 6.40
CA LEU A 409 17.32 18.42 6.04
C LEU A 409 16.35 18.27 7.20
N ARG A 410 16.79 17.78 8.38
CA ARG A 410 15.87 17.62 9.52
C ARG A 410 15.25 18.94 9.98
N HIS A 411 15.90 20.07 9.67
CA HIS A 411 15.38 21.42 9.94
C HIS A 411 14.37 21.90 8.88
N ASN A 412 14.40 21.34 7.66
CA ASN A 412 13.48 21.70 6.58
C ASN A 412 12.36 20.65 6.47
N TYR A 413 11.34 20.80 7.32
CA TYR A 413 10.20 19.88 7.41
C TYR A 413 9.45 19.71 6.08
N LEU A 414 9.34 20.77 5.26
CA LEU A 414 8.70 20.71 3.94
C LEU A 414 9.47 19.81 2.97
N THR A 415 10.80 19.91 2.96
CA THR A 415 11.64 19.08 2.09
C THR A 415 11.57 17.61 2.51
N VAL A 416 11.58 17.32 3.82
CA VAL A 416 11.41 15.96 4.34
C VAL A 416 10.03 15.39 3.97
N PHE A 417 8.97 16.19 4.08
CA PHE A 417 7.62 15.81 3.64
C PHE A 417 7.58 15.51 2.14
N ALA A 418 8.13 16.38 1.31
CA ALA A 418 8.13 16.24 -0.15
C ALA A 418 8.90 14.98 -0.59
N ILE A 419 10.13 14.77 -0.09
CA ILE A 419 10.93 13.58 -0.43
C ILE A 419 10.25 12.30 0.03
N THR A 420 9.64 12.30 1.23
CA THR A 420 8.93 11.12 1.73
C THR A 420 7.68 10.84 0.91
N SER A 421 6.94 11.88 0.50
CA SER A 421 5.79 11.76 -0.40
C SER A 421 6.20 11.20 -1.76
N LEU A 422 7.32 11.66 -2.32
CA LEU A 422 7.85 11.16 -3.60
C LEU A 422 8.30 9.70 -3.51
N GLU A 423 8.92 9.28 -2.40
CA GLU A 423 9.28 7.86 -2.18
C GLU A 423 8.04 6.97 -2.08
N ILE A 424 6.97 7.44 -1.43
CA ILE A 424 5.67 6.75 -1.42
C ILE A 424 5.13 6.68 -2.86
N PHE A 425 5.05 7.81 -3.57
CA PHE A 425 4.56 7.85 -4.95
C PHE A 425 5.31 6.87 -5.87
N ARG A 426 6.65 6.83 -5.80
CA ARG A 426 7.49 5.86 -6.51
C ARG A 426 7.09 4.41 -6.23
N ARG A 427 6.83 4.06 -4.97
CA ARG A 427 6.37 2.72 -4.60
C ARG A 427 5.01 2.40 -5.20
N PHE A 428 4.09 3.37 -5.24
CA PHE A 428 2.78 3.18 -5.84
C PHE A 428 2.81 3.06 -7.36
N GLN A 429 3.80 3.66 -8.04
CA GLN A 429 4.10 3.35 -9.45
C GLN A 429 4.52 1.88 -9.63
N TRP A 430 5.43 1.39 -8.77
CA TRP A 430 5.92 0.01 -8.81
C TRP A 430 4.79 -1.03 -8.65
N ILE A 431 3.74 -0.71 -7.89
CA ILE A 431 2.60 -1.62 -7.65
C ILE A 431 1.91 -2.03 -8.95
N PHE A 432 1.73 -1.12 -9.91
CA PHE A 432 1.07 -1.43 -11.18
C PHE A 432 1.74 -2.61 -11.89
N PHE A 433 3.04 -2.47 -12.13
CA PHE A 433 3.85 -3.48 -12.80
C PHE A 433 4.01 -4.75 -11.96
N ARG A 434 4.12 -4.63 -10.64
CA ARG A 434 4.31 -5.80 -9.77
C ARG A 434 3.09 -6.71 -9.76
N VAL A 435 1.89 -6.13 -9.60
CA VAL A 435 0.63 -6.89 -9.56
C VAL A 435 0.34 -7.51 -10.92
N GLU A 436 0.57 -6.76 -12.00
CA GLU A 436 0.44 -7.26 -13.36
C GLU A 436 1.40 -8.42 -13.66
N ASN A 437 2.68 -8.30 -13.29
CA ASN A 437 3.66 -9.37 -13.46
C ASN A 437 3.24 -10.66 -12.73
N GLU A 438 2.74 -10.56 -11.49
CA GLU A 438 2.24 -11.75 -10.79
C GLU A 438 0.98 -12.34 -11.41
N TRP A 439 0.06 -11.50 -11.89
CA TRP A 439 -1.11 -11.96 -12.63
C TRP A 439 -0.73 -12.76 -13.88
N ASN A 440 0.27 -12.29 -14.63
CA ASN A 440 0.76 -13.00 -15.81
C ASN A 440 1.37 -14.36 -15.46
N LYS A 441 2.17 -14.43 -14.40
CA LYS A 441 2.78 -15.69 -13.94
C LYS A 441 1.72 -16.70 -13.50
N MET A 442 0.66 -16.24 -12.84
CA MET A 442 -0.46 -17.10 -12.47
C MET A 442 -1.23 -17.60 -13.71
N THR A 443 -1.43 -16.72 -14.69
CA THR A 443 -2.13 -17.05 -15.94
C THR A 443 -1.33 -18.01 -16.81
N SER A 444 -0.02 -17.79 -16.96
CA SER A 444 0.86 -18.66 -17.74
C SER A 444 0.95 -20.05 -17.12
N LYS A 445 1.05 -20.14 -15.79
CA LYS A 445 1.04 -21.41 -15.06
C LYS A 445 -0.30 -22.15 -15.21
N SER A 446 -1.42 -21.43 -15.09
CA SER A 446 -2.74 -22.03 -15.32
C SER A 446 -2.87 -22.57 -16.75
N ASN A 447 -2.37 -21.85 -17.75
CA ASN A 447 -2.40 -22.28 -19.14
C ASN A 447 -1.48 -23.48 -19.41
N SER A 448 -0.33 -23.58 -18.73
CA SER A 448 0.53 -24.77 -18.83
C SER A 448 -0.08 -26.00 -18.18
N ASP A 449 -0.73 -25.82 -17.03
CA ASP A 449 -1.37 -26.91 -16.30
C ASP A 449 -2.56 -27.48 -17.11
N ILE A 450 -3.36 -26.60 -17.74
CA ILE A 450 -4.45 -27.02 -18.64
C ILE A 450 -3.90 -27.79 -19.85
N LYS A 451 -2.83 -27.30 -20.48
CA LYS A 451 -2.21 -28.00 -21.63
C LYS A 451 -1.64 -29.37 -21.25
N MET A 452 -1.06 -29.51 -20.06
CA MET A 452 -0.60 -30.80 -19.55
C MET A 452 -1.76 -31.76 -19.30
N ASP A 453 -2.86 -31.26 -18.74
CA ASP A 453 -4.05 -32.08 -18.44
C ASP A 453 -4.75 -32.53 -19.73
N GLU A 454 -4.85 -31.66 -20.75
CA GLU A 454 -5.35 -32.01 -22.08
C GLU A 454 -4.48 -33.08 -22.75
N MET A 455 -3.15 -32.93 -22.73
CA MET A 455 -2.23 -33.91 -23.31
C MET A 455 -2.33 -35.27 -22.60
N SER A 456 -2.45 -35.27 -21.26
CA SER A 456 -2.64 -36.51 -20.49
C SER A 456 -3.97 -37.21 -20.79
N ASN A 457 -5.04 -36.45 -21.04
CA ASN A 457 -6.35 -36.98 -21.39
C ASN A 457 -6.39 -37.52 -22.82
N GLU A 458 -5.66 -36.91 -23.76
CA GLU A 458 -5.48 -37.44 -25.11
C GLU A 458 -4.68 -38.76 -25.09
N ASP A 459 -3.59 -38.83 -24.35
CA ASP A 459 -2.80 -40.07 -24.19
C ASP A 459 -3.65 -41.19 -23.56
N ALA A 460 -4.47 -40.88 -22.56
CA ALA A 460 -5.39 -41.84 -21.94
C ALA A 460 -6.48 -42.33 -22.92
N ARG A 461 -7.00 -41.44 -23.79
CA ARG A 461 -7.96 -41.82 -24.84
C ARG A 461 -7.33 -42.73 -25.89
N LEU A 462 -6.10 -42.43 -26.33
CA LEU A 462 -5.37 -43.25 -27.30
C LEU A 462 -5.06 -44.65 -26.76
N LEU A 463 -4.65 -44.75 -25.49
CA LEU A 463 -4.42 -46.03 -24.81
C LEU A 463 -5.71 -46.82 -24.54
N GLY A 464 -6.83 -46.13 -24.32
CA GLY A 464 -8.15 -46.75 -24.19
C GLY A 464 -8.67 -47.35 -25.50
N THR A 465 -8.41 -46.68 -26.64
CA THR A 465 -8.80 -47.19 -27.97
C THR A 465 -7.97 -48.39 -28.44
N SER A 466 -6.74 -48.58 -27.94
CA SER A 466 -5.93 -49.76 -28.27
C SER A 466 -6.37 -51.06 -27.57
N ASN A 467 -7.23 -50.98 -26.55
CA ASN A 467 -7.69 -52.15 -25.79
C ASN A 467 -9.03 -52.74 -26.26
N HIS A 468 -9.58 -52.29 -27.39
CA HIS A 468 -10.88 -52.77 -27.92
C HIS A 468 -10.81 -53.60 -29.21
N ASN A 469 -9.64 -54.08 -29.62
CA ASN A 469 -9.51 -55.04 -30.71
C ASN A 469 -8.63 -56.22 -30.31
N VAL A 470 -9.21 -57.22 -29.62
CA VAL A 470 -8.92 -58.66 -29.80
C VAL A 470 -10.21 -59.44 -29.53
#